data_AF-A0A850AKP8-F1
#
_entry.id   AF-A0A850AKP8-F1
#
_cell.length_a   1.000
_cell.length_b   1.000
_cell.length_c   1.000
_cell.angle_alpha   90.00
_cell.angle_beta   90.00
_cell.angle_gamma   90.00
#
_symmetry.space_group_name_H-M   'P 1'
#
loop_
_entity.id
_entity.type
_entity.pdbx_description
1 polymer ?
#
loop_
_entity_poly.entity_id
_entity_poly.type
_entity_poly.pdbx_seq_one_letter_code
_entity_poly.pdbx_strand_id
1 'polypeptide(L)'
;MKFSCVKVIIFNGFIFSFLLAIPFDSGFIEWQQPNGVTFTARAWGDEFEMWMETQDSYRFVQGVDGYYYYAVLGANGDFVPSTNKVGIDAPFAESYQLQRSGVKQQEIADRQAEFEEELRQNAEWYRQKREAANGGTVAVKVGVILVDFATSRKYKSEPGGEFPHGYK
;
A
#
# COMPACT_ATOMS: atom_id res chain seq x y z
N MET A 1 2.11 -38.25 -36.61
CA MET A 1 2.47 -37.35 -35.50
C MET A 1 1.31 -37.30 -34.52
N LYS A 2 1.48 -37.81 -33.30
CA LYS A 2 0.46 -37.74 -32.23
C LYS A 2 0.67 -36.43 -31.47
N PHE A 3 -0.31 -35.53 -31.52
CA PHE A 3 -0.35 -34.38 -30.61
C PHE A 3 -0.98 -34.85 -29.29
N SER A 4 -0.18 -34.91 -28.24
CA SER A 4 -0.67 -35.20 -26.89
C SER A 4 -1.18 -33.89 -26.29
N CYS A 5 -2.48 -33.85 -25.96
CA CYS A 5 -3.12 -32.71 -25.33
C CYS A 5 -2.85 -32.78 -23.81
N VAL A 6 -1.98 -31.90 -23.31
CA VAL A 6 -1.78 -31.74 -21.86
C VAL A 6 -2.96 -30.95 -21.31
N LYS A 7 -3.90 -31.65 -20.66
CA LYS A 7 -4.95 -31.03 -19.85
C LYS A 7 -4.33 -30.57 -18.54
N VAL A 8 -4.04 -29.27 -18.43
CA VAL A 8 -3.76 -28.64 -17.13
C VAL A 8 -5.10 -28.42 -16.44
N ILE A 9 -5.41 -29.26 -15.46
CA ILE A 9 -6.55 -29.07 -14.57
C ILE A 9 -6.09 -28.16 -13.44
N ILE A 10 -6.45 -26.88 -13.49
CA ILE A 10 -6.27 -25.98 -12.35
C ILE A 10 -7.39 -26.32 -11.36
N PHE A 11 -7.03 -26.96 -10.25
CA PHE A 11 -7.94 -27.21 -9.13
C PHE A 11 -8.38 -25.85 -8.57
N ASN A 12 -9.65 -25.51 -8.76
CA ASN A 12 -10.25 -24.24 -8.35
C ASN A 12 -10.44 -24.27 -6.82
N GLY A 13 -9.35 -24.07 -6.10
CA GLY A 13 -9.38 -23.80 -4.67
C GLY A 13 -10.17 -22.52 -4.44
N PHE A 14 -11.20 -22.63 -3.62
CA PHE A 14 -12.13 -21.57 -3.23
C PHE A 14 -11.38 -20.46 -2.50
N ILE A 15 -10.82 -19.50 -3.23
CA ILE A 15 -10.26 -18.28 -2.63
C ILE A 15 -11.41 -17.28 -2.50
N PHE A 16 -12.22 -17.44 -1.44
CA PHE A 16 -13.03 -16.36 -0.91
C PHE A 16 -12.07 -15.47 -0.11
N SER A 17 -11.26 -14.65 -0.80
CA SER A 17 -10.49 -13.62 -0.12
C SER A 17 -11.46 -12.56 0.34
N PHE A 18 -11.76 -12.53 1.64
CA PHE A 18 -12.04 -11.26 2.29
C PHE A 18 -10.78 -10.41 2.09
N LEU A 19 -10.78 -9.53 1.09
CA LEU A 19 -9.77 -8.49 0.93
C LEU A 19 -10.10 -7.41 1.95
N LEU A 20 -9.91 -7.74 3.23
CA LEU A 20 -9.83 -6.76 4.30
C LEU A 20 -8.52 -6.00 4.10
N ALA A 21 -8.49 -4.74 4.54
CA ALA A 21 -7.25 -4.00 4.66
C ALA A 21 -6.22 -4.88 5.37
N ILE A 22 -5.06 -5.07 4.76
CA ILE A 22 -4.06 -6.01 5.26
C ILE A 22 -3.24 -5.26 6.31
N PRO A 23 -3.35 -5.63 7.60
CA PRO A 23 -2.58 -4.95 8.61
C PRO A 23 -1.09 -5.23 8.39
N PHE A 24 -0.30 -4.18 8.53
CA PHE A 24 1.15 -4.20 8.57
C PHE A 24 1.61 -3.65 9.92
N ASP A 25 2.61 -4.28 10.52
CA ASP A 25 3.36 -3.73 11.65
C ASP A 25 4.82 -4.19 11.50
N SER A 26 5.74 -3.24 11.43
CA SER A 26 7.17 -3.54 11.36
C SER A 26 7.73 -4.10 12.67
N GLY A 27 7.00 -3.95 13.78
CA GLY A 27 7.57 -3.97 15.12
C GLY A 27 8.51 -2.79 15.36
N PHE A 28 9.01 -2.65 16.58
CA PHE A 28 10.03 -1.67 16.90
C PHE A 28 11.38 -2.12 16.36
N ILE A 29 11.88 -1.40 15.36
CA ILE A 29 13.17 -1.63 14.70
C ILE A 29 14.02 -0.36 14.76
N GLU A 30 15.30 -0.47 14.42
CA GLU A 30 16.18 0.69 14.29
C GLU A 30 15.93 1.40 12.95
N TRP A 31 15.75 2.71 13.01
CA TRP A 31 15.64 3.63 11.87
C TRP A 31 16.86 4.54 11.84
N GLN A 32 17.21 5.04 10.66
CA GLN A 32 18.37 5.89 10.46
C GLN A 32 17.98 7.21 9.79
N GLN A 33 18.40 8.32 10.39
CA GLN A 33 18.33 9.66 9.80
C GLN A 33 19.35 9.80 8.65
N PRO A 34 19.14 10.71 7.69
CA PRO A 34 20.11 10.96 6.61
C PRO A 34 21.54 11.30 7.07
N ASN A 35 21.70 11.87 8.26
CA ASN A 35 23.01 12.18 8.85
C ASN A 35 23.64 10.99 9.62
N GLY A 36 23.00 9.82 9.63
CA GLY A 36 23.49 8.61 10.27
C GLY A 36 23.02 8.40 11.71
N VAL A 37 22.38 9.38 12.36
CA VAL A 37 21.79 9.21 13.70
C VAL A 37 20.69 8.16 13.65
N THR A 38 20.67 7.23 14.60
CA THR A 38 19.65 6.18 14.67
C THR A 38 18.66 6.40 15.81
N PHE A 39 17.45 5.85 15.65
CA PHE A 39 16.41 5.84 16.68
C PHE A 39 15.51 4.61 16.52
N THR A 40 14.85 4.18 17.61
CA THR A 40 13.95 3.01 17.59
C THR A 40 12.51 3.45 17.40
N ALA A 41 11.85 2.85 16.41
CA ALA A 41 10.47 3.19 16.03
C ALA A 41 9.79 2.03 15.29
N ARG A 42 8.47 2.14 15.13
CA ARG A 42 7.66 1.23 14.32
C ARG A 42 6.83 1.98 13.29
N ALA A 43 6.58 1.34 12.16
CA ALA A 43 5.56 1.72 11.19
C ALA A 43 4.48 0.65 11.18
N TRP A 44 3.22 1.05 11.29
CA TRP A 44 2.09 0.12 11.33
C TRP A 44 0.84 0.75 10.73
N GLY A 45 -0.13 -0.06 10.32
CA GLY A 45 -1.35 0.41 9.67
C GLY A 45 -1.81 -0.54 8.57
N ASP A 46 -2.43 -0.01 7.54
CA ASP A 46 -2.95 -0.74 6.39
C ASP A 46 -2.88 0.10 5.11
N GLU A 47 -3.54 -0.33 4.03
CA GLU A 47 -3.56 0.37 2.74
C GLU A 47 -4.24 1.75 2.78
N PHE A 48 -5.04 2.04 3.82
CA PHE A 48 -5.78 3.28 3.96
C PHE A 48 -5.10 4.24 4.91
N GLU A 49 -4.40 3.73 5.91
CA GLU A 49 -3.68 4.55 6.86
C GLU A 49 -2.38 3.92 7.34
N MET A 50 -1.30 4.69 7.29
CA MET A 50 -0.02 4.32 7.89
C MET A 50 0.27 5.24 9.08
N TRP A 51 0.81 4.64 10.13
CA TRP A 51 1.24 5.26 11.37
C TRP A 51 2.72 5.02 11.56
N MET A 52 3.41 6.03 12.08
CA MET A 52 4.83 5.99 12.43
C MET A 52 4.96 6.49 13.87
N GLU A 53 5.55 5.67 14.73
CA GLU A 53 5.57 5.91 16.17
C GLU A 53 6.90 5.50 16.80
N THR A 54 7.46 6.37 17.65
CA THR A 54 8.64 6.07 18.47
C THR A 54 8.28 5.17 19.65
N GLN A 55 9.27 4.52 20.29
CA GLN A 55 9.01 3.69 21.47
C GLN A 55 8.34 4.45 22.62
N ASP A 56 8.57 5.77 22.69
CA ASP A 56 7.97 6.67 23.68
C ASP A 56 6.61 7.25 23.24
N SER A 57 5.95 6.64 22.24
CA SER A 57 4.61 7.01 21.76
C SER A 57 4.49 8.38 21.10
N TYR A 58 5.57 8.90 20.48
CA TYR A 58 5.49 10.12 19.66
C TYR A 58 5.28 9.76 18.20
N ARG A 59 4.41 10.50 17.51
CA ARG A 59 4.23 10.36 16.06
C ARG A 59 5.39 11.00 15.31
N PHE A 60 5.72 10.45 14.14
CA PHE A 60 6.69 11.07 13.25
C PHE A 60 6.33 10.83 11.80
N VAL A 61 6.89 11.65 10.91
CA VAL A 61 6.74 11.53 9.45
C VAL A 61 8.05 11.90 8.78
N GLN A 62 8.25 11.43 7.55
CA GLN A 62 9.40 11.85 6.75
C GLN A 62 9.11 13.18 6.05
N GLY A 63 10.02 14.14 6.17
CA GLY A 63 10.01 15.38 5.41
C GLY A 63 10.46 15.18 3.97
N VAL A 64 10.24 16.19 3.13
CA VAL A 64 10.66 16.18 1.72
C VAL A 64 12.19 16.13 1.53
N ASP A 65 12.94 16.47 2.57
CA ASP A 65 14.41 16.42 2.65
C ASP A 65 14.92 15.03 3.08
N GLY A 66 14.02 14.07 3.32
CA GLY A 66 14.35 12.71 3.73
C GLY A 66 14.58 12.54 5.24
N TYR A 67 14.59 13.61 6.03
CA TYR A 67 14.70 13.52 7.49
C TYR A 67 13.38 13.09 8.12
N TYR A 68 13.45 12.36 9.23
CA TYR A 68 12.27 12.05 10.04
C TYR A 68 12.06 13.11 11.12
N TYR A 69 10.87 13.70 11.13
CA TYR A 69 10.46 14.74 12.06
C TYR A 69 9.32 14.25 12.93
N TYR A 70 9.27 14.70 14.19
CA TYR A 70 8.06 14.54 15.00
C TYR A 70 6.88 15.18 14.25
N ALA A 71 5.71 14.53 14.31
CA ALA A 71 4.55 14.96 13.56
C ALA A 71 3.73 16.02 14.31
N VAL A 72 3.06 16.87 13.55
CA VAL A 72 1.97 17.75 14.00
C VAL A 72 0.79 17.62 13.05
N LEU A 73 -0.37 18.18 13.39
CA LEU A 73 -1.50 18.23 12.48
C LEU A 73 -1.36 19.34 11.45
N GLY A 74 -1.47 18.97 10.17
CA GLY A 74 -1.61 19.89 9.07
C GLY A 74 -3.03 20.45 8.96
N ALA A 75 -3.23 21.36 8.01
CA ALA A 75 -4.52 22.01 7.79
C ALA A 75 -5.65 21.03 7.38
N ASN A 76 -5.29 19.92 6.74
CA ASN A 76 -6.23 18.84 6.39
C ASN A 76 -6.48 17.86 7.55
N GLY A 77 -5.82 18.03 8.69
CA GLY A 77 -5.92 17.14 9.83
C GLY A 77 -5.15 15.82 9.70
N ASP A 78 -4.25 15.71 8.72
CA ASP A 78 -3.27 14.63 8.63
C ASP A 78 -1.93 15.03 9.25
N PHE A 79 -1.01 14.08 9.38
CA PHE A 79 0.32 14.32 9.90
C PHE A 79 1.19 15.09 8.90
N VAL A 80 1.85 16.13 9.41
CA VAL A 80 2.88 16.88 8.69
C VAL A 80 4.12 17.01 9.57
N PRO A 81 5.33 17.16 8.98
CA PRO A 81 6.55 17.30 9.75
C PRO A 81 6.53 18.59 10.58
N SER A 82 6.92 18.47 11.86
CA SER A 82 7.25 19.62 12.71
C SER A 82 8.64 20.16 12.37
N THR A 83 9.16 21.07 13.21
CA THR A 83 10.54 21.55 13.13
C THR A 83 11.56 20.60 13.76
N ASN A 84 11.13 19.65 14.60
CA ASN A 84 12.05 18.84 15.42
C ASN A 84 12.27 17.46 14.80
N LYS A 85 13.55 17.09 14.62
CA LYS A 85 13.97 15.80 14.07
C LYS A 85 14.04 14.72 15.15
N VAL A 86 13.53 13.53 14.83
CA VAL A 86 13.51 12.40 15.76
C VAL A 86 14.93 11.93 16.07
N GLY A 87 15.25 11.72 17.34
CA GLY A 87 16.58 11.27 17.79
C GLY A 87 17.69 12.33 17.71
N ILE A 88 17.39 13.53 17.21
CA ILE A 88 18.34 14.66 17.13
C ILE A 88 17.87 15.79 18.05
N ASP A 89 16.61 16.21 17.89
CA ASP A 89 16.01 17.28 18.68
C ASP A 89 15.13 16.71 19.80
N ALA A 90 14.77 17.56 20.76
CA ALA A 90 13.81 17.18 21.81
C ALA A 90 12.44 16.80 21.20
N PRO A 91 11.72 15.82 21.78
CA PRO A 91 10.39 15.47 21.33
C PRO A 91 9.44 16.68 21.30
N PHE A 92 8.66 16.78 20.24
CA PHE A 92 7.61 17.79 20.12
C PHE A 92 6.39 17.35 20.92
N ALA A 93 5.99 18.11 21.94
CA ALA A 93 5.01 17.67 22.93
C ALA A 93 3.65 17.32 22.29
N GLU A 94 3.24 18.09 21.29
CA GLU A 94 2.01 17.92 20.52
C GLU A 94 2.02 16.63 19.68
N SER A 95 3.18 16.00 19.51
CA SER A 95 3.28 14.72 18.79
C SER A 95 2.99 13.50 19.69
N TYR A 96 2.98 13.67 21.01
CA TYR A 96 2.73 12.58 21.94
C TYR A 96 1.31 12.02 21.76
N GLN A 97 1.23 10.73 21.39
CA GLN A 97 -0.01 10.01 21.10
C GLN A 97 -0.93 10.73 20.11
N LEU A 98 -0.35 11.54 19.22
CA LEU A 98 -1.09 12.36 18.28
C LEU A 98 -1.99 11.51 17.39
N GLN A 99 -3.21 11.98 17.21
CA GLN A 99 -4.24 11.39 16.37
C GLN A 99 -4.56 12.33 15.22
N ARG A 100 -4.90 11.76 14.06
CA ARG A 100 -5.49 12.51 12.95
C ARG A 100 -6.79 13.18 13.40
N SER A 101 -7.15 14.28 12.75
CA SER A 101 -8.42 14.95 13.03
C SER A 101 -9.61 14.08 12.59
N GLY A 102 -10.80 14.36 13.13
CA GLY A 102 -12.03 13.68 12.71
C GLY A 102 -12.33 13.85 11.21
N VAL A 103 -11.93 14.98 10.60
CA VAL A 103 -12.09 15.20 9.15
C VAL A 103 -11.25 14.20 8.37
N LYS A 104 -10.00 13.98 8.77
CA LYS A 104 -9.11 13.05 8.08
C LYS A 104 -9.52 11.59 8.34
N GLN A 105 -10.00 11.28 9.54
CA GLN A 105 -10.56 9.96 9.85
C GLN A 105 -11.79 9.65 8.99
N GLN A 106 -12.67 10.63 8.75
CA GLN A 106 -13.80 10.46 7.85
C GLN A 106 -13.34 10.21 6.41
N GLU A 107 -12.35 10.96 5.92
CA GLU A 107 -11.79 10.74 4.58
C GLU A 107 -11.22 9.32 4.41
N ILE A 108 -10.55 8.79 5.45
CA ILE A 108 -10.04 7.40 5.47
C ILE A 108 -11.21 6.41 5.40
N ALA A 109 -12.26 6.62 6.20
CA ALA A 109 -13.45 5.77 6.22
C ALA A 109 -14.20 5.78 4.87
N ASP A 110 -14.29 6.93 4.22
CA ASP A 110 -14.93 7.06 2.90
C ASP A 110 -14.16 6.27 1.83
N ARG A 111 -12.83 6.30 1.86
CA ARG A 111 -12.00 5.48 0.95
C ARG A 111 -12.15 3.98 1.22
N GLN A 112 -12.25 3.58 2.48
CA GLN A 112 -12.50 2.18 2.86
C GLN A 112 -13.85 1.71 2.29
N ALA A 113 -14.89 2.52 2.44
CA ALA A 113 -16.22 2.21 1.91
C ALA A 113 -16.24 2.13 0.37
N GLU A 114 -15.54 3.03 -0.32
CA GLU A 114 -15.40 2.99 -1.78
C GLU A 114 -14.71 1.70 -2.25
N PHE A 115 -13.61 1.32 -1.60
CA PHE A 115 -12.89 0.09 -1.93
C PHE A 115 -13.75 -1.16 -1.69
N GLU A 116 -14.49 -1.23 -0.59
CA GLU A 116 -15.42 -2.33 -0.31
C GLU A 116 -16.51 -2.45 -1.38
N GLU A 117 -17.02 -1.32 -1.86
CA GLU A 117 -18.01 -1.29 -2.93
C GLU A 117 -17.42 -1.77 -4.27
N GLU A 118 -16.21 -1.36 -4.61
CA GLU A 118 -15.50 -1.86 -5.80
C GLU A 118 -15.29 -3.37 -5.74
N LEU A 119 -14.88 -3.89 -4.57
CA LEU A 119 -14.74 -5.33 -4.35
C LEU A 119 -16.06 -6.06 -4.55
N ARG A 120 -17.18 -5.50 -4.04
CA ARG A 120 -18.52 -6.06 -4.22
C ARG A 120 -18.86 -6.14 -5.69
N GLN A 121 -18.74 -5.02 -6.42
CA GLN A 121 -19.05 -4.96 -7.86
C GLN A 121 -18.19 -5.93 -8.67
N ASN A 122 -16.90 -6.02 -8.36
CA ASN A 122 -15.99 -6.95 -9.00
C ASN A 122 -16.38 -8.41 -8.74
N ALA A 123 -16.78 -8.75 -7.51
CA ALA A 123 -17.26 -10.09 -7.17
C ALA A 123 -18.56 -10.44 -7.92
N GLU A 124 -19.49 -9.49 -8.07
CA GLU A 124 -20.70 -9.68 -8.87
C GLU A 124 -20.38 -9.89 -10.35
N TRP A 125 -19.45 -9.12 -10.88
CA TRP A 125 -18.98 -9.25 -12.25
C TRP A 125 -18.39 -10.63 -12.52
N TYR A 126 -17.53 -11.14 -11.62
CA TYR A 126 -17.00 -12.50 -11.72
C TYR A 126 -18.09 -13.56 -11.62
N ARG A 127 -19.09 -13.37 -10.75
CA ARG A 127 -20.25 -14.26 -10.63
C ARG A 127 -21.01 -14.35 -11.95
N GLN A 128 -21.34 -13.21 -12.57
CA GLN A 128 -22.03 -13.15 -13.86
C GLN A 128 -21.21 -13.83 -14.98
N LYS A 129 -19.89 -13.63 -15.01
CA LYS A 129 -19.02 -14.28 -16.00
C LYS A 129 -19.02 -15.81 -15.88
N ARG A 130 -19.05 -16.34 -14.65
CA ARG A 130 -19.16 -17.79 -14.42
C ARG A 130 -20.52 -18.34 -14.84
N GLU A 131 -21.59 -17.65 -14.50
CA GLU A 131 -22.95 -18.02 -14.90
C GLU A 131 -23.08 -18.04 -16.44
N ALA A 132 -22.60 -16.99 -17.11
CA ALA A 132 -22.57 -16.91 -18.57
C ALA A 132 -21.71 -18.01 -19.22
N ALA A 133 -20.66 -18.47 -18.54
CA ALA A 133 -19.85 -19.58 -19.01
C ALA A 133 -20.61 -20.92 -18.99
N ASN A 134 -21.59 -21.08 -18.09
CA ASN A 134 -22.45 -22.27 -17.95
C ASN A 134 -21.68 -23.60 -18.01
N GLY A 135 -20.61 -23.72 -17.22
CA GLY A 135 -19.72 -24.90 -17.20
C GLY A 135 -18.69 -24.96 -18.35
N GLY A 136 -18.72 -24.01 -19.27
CA GLY A 136 -17.72 -23.80 -20.33
C GLY A 136 -16.57 -22.88 -19.92
N THR A 137 -15.70 -22.55 -20.88
CA THR A 137 -14.57 -21.62 -20.67
C THR A 137 -14.98 -20.18 -20.99
N VAL A 138 -14.64 -19.25 -20.10
CA VAL A 138 -14.75 -17.81 -20.36
C VAL A 138 -13.35 -17.19 -20.40
N ALA A 139 -13.07 -16.42 -21.45
CA ALA A 139 -11.84 -15.63 -21.54
C ALA A 139 -11.98 -14.36 -20.69
N VAL A 140 -11.08 -14.19 -19.71
CA VAL A 140 -11.02 -12.99 -18.88
C VAL A 140 -9.69 -12.29 -19.14
N LYS A 141 -9.75 -10.97 -19.38
CA LYS A 141 -8.55 -10.14 -19.46
C LYS A 141 -8.19 -9.70 -18.05
N VAL A 142 -7.06 -10.18 -17.55
CA VAL A 142 -6.53 -9.82 -16.23
C VAL A 142 -5.31 -8.93 -16.44
N GLY A 143 -5.25 -7.81 -15.73
CA GLY A 143 -4.03 -7.02 -15.63
C GLY A 143 -3.00 -7.80 -14.82
N VAL A 144 -1.86 -8.13 -15.41
CA VAL A 144 -0.77 -8.81 -14.72
C VAL A 144 0.35 -7.80 -14.53
N ILE A 145 0.70 -7.52 -13.26
CA ILE A 145 1.90 -6.75 -12.93
C ILE A 145 3.03 -7.76 -12.81
N LEU A 146 3.99 -7.70 -13.74
CA LEU A 146 5.26 -8.38 -13.56
C LEU A 146 6.11 -7.51 -12.64
N VAL A 147 6.57 -8.07 -11.52
CA VAL A 147 7.55 -7.44 -10.64
C VAL A 147 8.86 -8.19 -10.80
N ASP A 148 9.85 -7.55 -11.40
CA ASP A 148 11.21 -8.07 -11.55
C ASP A 148 12.16 -7.24 -10.71
N PHE A 149 12.81 -7.88 -9.74
CA PHE A 149 13.83 -7.27 -8.88
C PHE A 149 15.20 -7.35 -9.58
N ALA A 150 15.32 -6.72 -10.75
CA ALA A 150 16.57 -6.63 -11.48
C ALA A 150 17.36 -5.37 -11.10
N THR A 151 18.68 -5.49 -11.00
CA THR A 151 19.61 -4.35 -10.75
C THR A 151 19.77 -3.41 -11.97
N SER A 152 19.10 -3.69 -13.09
CA SER A 152 19.17 -2.88 -14.31
C SER A 152 17.78 -2.47 -14.80
N ARG A 153 17.60 -1.19 -15.14
CA ARG A 153 16.33 -0.62 -15.62
C ARG A 153 15.90 -1.31 -16.92
N LYS A 154 14.73 -1.97 -16.91
CA LYS A 154 14.17 -2.68 -18.08
C LYS A 154 13.25 -1.84 -18.96
N TYR A 155 12.76 -0.70 -18.48
CA TYR A 155 11.87 0.18 -19.25
C TYR A 155 12.63 1.08 -20.22
N LYS A 156 12.11 1.25 -21.44
CA LYS A 156 12.51 2.30 -22.37
C LYS A 156 11.63 3.54 -22.12
N SER A 157 12.23 4.67 -21.80
CA SER A 157 11.56 5.97 -21.89
C SER A 157 11.65 6.47 -23.32
N GLU A 158 10.91 5.87 -24.25
CA GLU A 158 10.76 6.38 -25.61
C GLU A 158 9.37 7.05 -25.72
N PRO A 159 9.29 8.39 -25.83
CA PRO A 159 8.02 9.08 -26.02
C PRO A 159 7.38 8.62 -27.33
N GLY A 160 6.16 8.06 -27.25
CA GLY A 160 5.35 7.69 -28.42
C GLY A 160 5.46 6.23 -28.90
N GLY A 161 6.09 5.33 -28.14
CA GLY A 161 6.03 3.89 -28.44
C GLY A 161 4.64 3.29 -28.19
N GLU A 162 4.38 2.10 -28.75
CA GLU A 162 3.10 1.37 -28.62
C GLU A 162 2.75 1.01 -27.15
N PHE A 163 3.76 0.98 -26.29
CA PHE A 163 3.64 0.88 -24.84
C PHE A 163 4.56 1.90 -24.16
N PRO A 164 4.15 3.17 -24.03
CA PRO A 164 4.87 4.09 -23.18
C PRO A 164 4.80 3.48 -21.78
N HIS A 165 5.94 3.06 -21.21
CA HIS A 165 6.06 2.31 -19.94
C HIS A 165 5.92 0.77 -20.00
N GLY A 166 5.99 0.13 -21.17
CA GLY A 166 6.01 -1.34 -21.29
C GLY A 166 7.34 -2.00 -20.88
N TYR A 167 7.26 -3.26 -20.43
CA TYR A 167 8.42 -4.15 -20.27
C TYR A 167 9.12 -4.39 -21.62
N LYS A 168 10.45 -4.44 -21.65
CA LYS A 168 11.25 -4.88 -22.81
C LYS A 168 11.04 -6.35 -23.13
#